data_AF-G0HCB8-F1
#
_entry.id   AF-G0HCB8-F1
#
_cell.length_a   1.000
_cell.length_b   1.000
_cell.length_c   1.000
_cell.angle_alpha   90.00
_cell.angle_beta   90.00
_cell.angle_gamma   90.00
#
_symmetry.space_group_name_H-M   'P 1'
#
loop_
_entity.id
_entity.type
_entity.pdbx_description
1 polymer ?
#
loop_
_entity_poly.entity_id
_entity_poly.type
_entity_poly.pdbx_seq_one_letter_code
_entity_poly.pdbx_strand_id
1 'polypeptide(L)'
;MRSGGSAAAVLALVLAAAPAAHAGAGAAAGTAGDTCPSTVILAGRGSEQNHVTYPDGPLARYSNGWEGEAVSNLFTFTLAEHPEILDDGTTQIIGITDEHYPARFPLPKSVADVTPAVLVESAQLTADSVIRSFTGGQTQVDDWEATTGCRPDYITVGYSQGELPMPGVQRDLAAEGRLRGVLAFGNPLHHVPGARGFPGVPRDVPSLDYCVPDDVVCDTDVRSAFLALTDPEDEGAHAYYFEDAAAGSPSAGDRRVADTLADWISR
;
A
#
# COMPACT_ATOMS: atom_id res chain seq x y z
N MET A 1 18.70 39.23 -7.22
CA MET A 1 18.96 38.08 -8.10
C MET A 1 20.22 37.37 -7.66
N ARG A 2 20.10 36.32 -6.84
CA ARG A 2 21.16 35.34 -6.56
C ARG A 2 20.47 33.99 -6.43
N SER A 3 20.79 33.12 -7.37
CA SER A 3 20.36 31.74 -7.51
C SER A 3 20.98 30.85 -6.43
N GLY A 4 20.15 30.20 -5.62
CA GLY A 4 20.54 29.05 -4.79
C GLY A 4 19.92 27.80 -5.39
N GLY A 5 20.72 26.97 -6.06
CA GLY A 5 20.29 25.66 -6.54
C GLY A 5 20.49 24.63 -5.42
N SER A 6 19.42 23.96 -5.02
CA SER A 6 19.44 22.82 -4.10
C SER A 6 19.78 21.55 -4.87
N ALA A 7 20.80 20.82 -4.41
CA ALA A 7 21.23 19.56 -5.00
C ALA A 7 20.52 18.39 -4.31
N ALA A 8 19.72 17.64 -5.06
CA ALA A 8 19.20 16.34 -4.61
C ALA A 8 20.34 15.31 -4.65
N ALA A 9 20.73 14.79 -3.49
CA ALA A 9 21.74 13.73 -3.38
C ALA A 9 21.05 12.36 -3.40
N VAL A 10 21.28 11.60 -4.46
CA VAL A 10 20.91 10.18 -4.55
C VAL A 10 21.94 9.39 -3.75
N LEU A 11 21.56 8.83 -2.59
CA LEU A 11 22.44 8.02 -1.75
C LEU A 11 22.06 6.53 -1.87
N ALA A 12 22.94 5.73 -2.49
CA ALA A 12 22.85 4.27 -2.49
C ALA A 12 23.40 3.72 -1.16
N LEU A 13 22.63 2.87 -0.47
CA LEU A 13 23.00 2.32 0.85
C LEU A 13 23.36 0.83 0.79
N VAL A 14 24.46 0.47 1.45
CA VAL A 14 24.97 -0.91 1.62
C VAL A 14 24.45 -1.47 2.95
N LEU A 15 23.83 -2.65 2.91
CA LEU A 15 23.24 -3.33 4.08
C LEU A 15 24.30 -3.99 4.98
N ALA A 16 24.17 -3.80 6.29
CA ALA A 16 24.77 -4.66 7.31
C ALA A 16 23.66 -5.06 8.31
N ALA A 17 23.40 -6.36 8.42
CA ALA A 17 22.34 -6.91 9.26
C ALA A 17 22.81 -7.13 10.71
N ALA A 18 21.98 -6.74 11.68
CA ALA A 18 22.07 -7.15 13.08
C ALA A 18 20.66 -7.53 13.60
N PRO A 19 20.53 -8.45 14.56
CA PRO A 19 19.24 -8.99 14.98
C PRO A 19 18.56 -8.10 16.02
N ALA A 20 17.23 -7.92 15.92
CA ALA A 20 16.40 -7.24 16.91
C ALA A 20 15.41 -8.22 17.59
N ALA A 21 15.24 -8.06 18.90
CA ALA A 21 14.32 -8.82 19.75
C ALA A 21 12.99 -8.07 19.92
N HIS A 22 11.90 -8.83 20.00
CA HIS A 22 10.50 -8.37 19.95
C HIS A 22 9.91 -8.06 21.34
N ALA A 23 8.93 -7.14 21.39
CA ALA A 23 7.90 -7.10 22.42
C ALA A 23 6.59 -6.56 21.81
N GLY A 24 5.60 -7.46 21.61
CA GLY A 24 4.31 -7.16 20.99
C GLY A 24 3.29 -6.57 21.97
N ALA A 25 2.44 -5.67 21.45
CA ALA A 25 1.23 -5.19 22.10
C ALA A 25 0.04 -5.51 21.18
N GLY A 26 -0.85 -6.38 21.65
CA GLY A 26 -1.96 -6.92 20.85
C GLY A 26 -2.95 -5.85 20.39
N ALA A 27 -3.21 -5.81 19.09
CA ALA A 27 -4.31 -5.07 18.48
C ALA A 27 -5.63 -5.84 18.69
N ALA A 28 -6.69 -5.11 19.04
CA ALA A 28 -8.03 -5.65 19.22
C ALA A 28 -8.59 -6.14 17.88
N ALA A 29 -8.81 -7.45 17.77
CA ALA A 29 -9.51 -8.06 16.65
C ALA A 29 -10.97 -7.57 16.63
N GLY A 30 -11.34 -6.87 15.56
CA GLY A 30 -12.74 -6.61 15.23
C GLY A 30 -13.48 -7.94 15.09
N THR A 31 -14.64 -8.06 15.75
CA THR A 31 -15.48 -9.25 15.68
C THR A 31 -16.04 -9.40 14.27
N ALA A 32 -15.37 -10.21 13.44
CA ALA A 32 -16.03 -10.86 12.32
C ALA A 32 -17.26 -11.61 12.86
N GLY A 33 -18.38 -11.57 12.13
CA GLY A 33 -19.51 -12.45 12.44
C GLY A 33 -19.07 -13.92 12.43
N ASP A 34 -19.91 -14.82 12.94
CA ASP A 34 -19.63 -16.28 13.11
C ASP A 34 -19.29 -17.04 11.79
N THR A 35 -19.02 -16.36 10.68
CA THR A 35 -18.77 -16.91 9.35
C THR A 35 -17.51 -16.30 8.73
N CYS A 36 -16.63 -17.16 8.19
CA CYS A 36 -15.45 -16.72 7.47
C CYS A 36 -15.81 -15.88 6.23
N PRO A 37 -15.06 -14.79 5.95
CA PRO A 37 -15.21 -14.08 4.69
C PRO A 37 -14.88 -15.04 3.53
N SER A 38 -15.52 -14.83 2.37
CA SER A 38 -15.13 -15.50 1.13
C SER A 38 -13.87 -14.85 0.55
N THR A 39 -13.75 -13.53 0.70
CA THR A 39 -12.67 -12.71 0.15
C THR A 39 -12.06 -11.81 1.22
N VAL A 40 -10.73 -11.76 1.26
CA VAL A 40 -9.97 -10.77 2.01
C VAL A 40 -9.23 -9.85 1.04
N ILE A 41 -9.35 -8.55 1.26
CA ILE A 41 -8.51 -7.55 0.62
C ILE A 41 -7.34 -7.24 1.55
N LEU A 42 -6.14 -7.71 1.21
CA LEU A 42 -4.92 -7.40 1.95
C LEU A 42 -4.36 -6.07 1.44
N ALA A 43 -4.31 -5.07 2.32
CA ALA A 43 -3.93 -3.70 1.98
C ALA A 43 -2.54 -3.32 2.51
N GLY A 44 -1.66 -2.85 1.64
CA GLY A 44 -0.35 -2.29 1.96
C GLY A 44 -0.39 -0.77 1.79
N ARG A 45 -0.27 -0.05 2.91
CA ARG A 45 -0.32 1.41 2.95
C ARG A 45 0.96 2.06 2.42
N GLY A 46 0.88 3.35 2.06
CA GLY A 46 2.04 4.14 1.67
C GLY A 46 2.94 4.48 2.86
N SER A 47 4.13 4.99 2.55
CA SER A 47 5.05 5.45 3.58
C SER A 47 4.43 6.55 4.45
N GLU A 48 4.77 6.52 5.74
CA GLU A 48 4.33 7.47 6.76
C GLU A 48 2.82 7.51 7.06
N GLN A 49 2.00 6.66 6.42
CA GLN A 49 0.59 6.43 6.77
C GLN A 49 0.46 5.51 8.00
N ASN A 50 1.11 5.86 9.12
CA ASN A 50 1.43 4.95 10.23
C ASN A 50 0.42 4.88 11.37
N HIS A 51 -0.81 5.34 11.13
CA HIS A 51 -1.83 5.41 12.18
C HIS A 51 -3.08 4.66 11.75
N VAL A 52 -3.69 3.97 12.71
CA VAL A 52 -4.98 3.32 12.50
C VAL A 52 -6.01 4.39 12.17
N THR A 53 -6.57 4.31 10.97
CA THR A 53 -7.61 5.19 10.48
C THR A 53 -8.68 4.31 9.87
N TYR A 54 -9.89 4.37 10.40
CA TYR A 54 -11.01 3.64 9.83
C TYR A 54 -11.60 4.45 8.69
N PRO A 55 -11.96 3.81 7.56
CA PRO A 55 -12.73 4.49 6.53
C PRO A 55 -14.08 4.90 7.08
N ASP A 56 -14.62 6.01 6.58
CA ASP A 56 -15.92 6.51 7.01
C ASP A 56 -17.07 5.56 6.60
N GLY A 57 -18.15 5.59 7.39
CA GLY A 57 -19.39 4.92 7.03
C GLY A 57 -19.35 3.38 7.11
N PRO A 58 -20.06 2.68 6.22
CA PRO A 58 -20.24 1.22 6.29
C PRO A 58 -18.94 0.40 6.21
N LEU A 59 -17.86 0.95 5.65
CA LEU A 59 -16.56 0.28 5.51
C LEU A 59 -15.88 -0.02 6.84
N ALA A 60 -16.09 0.83 7.86
CA ALA A 60 -15.43 0.71 9.15
C ALA A 60 -15.64 -0.67 9.79
N ARG A 61 -16.76 -1.34 9.51
CA ARG A 61 -17.07 -2.67 10.05
C ARG A 61 -16.28 -3.81 9.40
N TYR A 62 -15.71 -3.56 8.22
CA TYR A 62 -14.97 -4.54 7.43
C TYR A 62 -13.46 -4.34 7.48
N SER A 63 -13.00 -3.21 8.00
CA SER A 63 -11.60 -2.83 8.05
C SER A 63 -10.99 -3.02 9.44
N ASN A 64 -9.70 -3.36 9.49
CA ASN A 64 -8.89 -3.27 10.71
C ASN A 64 -8.23 -1.90 10.91
N GLY A 65 -8.40 -0.97 9.96
CA GLY A 65 -7.96 0.43 10.00
C GLY A 65 -6.49 0.68 9.62
N TRP A 66 -5.76 -0.33 9.13
CA TRP A 66 -4.33 -0.22 8.78
C TRP A 66 -4.02 0.01 7.29
N GLU A 67 -5.04 0.19 6.46
CA GLU A 67 -4.92 0.34 5.00
C GLU A 67 -4.28 1.66 4.56
N GLY A 68 -4.32 2.69 5.40
CA GLY A 68 -3.82 4.03 5.09
C GLY A 68 -4.79 4.87 4.25
N GLU A 69 -4.55 6.18 4.21
CA GLU A 69 -5.49 7.16 3.66
C GLU A 69 -5.77 6.97 2.16
N ALA A 70 -4.75 6.72 1.34
CA ALA A 70 -4.93 6.57 -0.10
C ALA A 70 -5.77 5.33 -0.46
N VAL A 71 -5.57 4.24 0.28
CA VAL A 71 -6.36 3.01 0.11
C VAL A 71 -7.77 3.20 0.68
N SER A 72 -7.92 3.92 1.79
CA SER A 72 -9.24 4.32 2.32
C SER A 72 -10.02 5.18 1.32
N ASN A 73 -9.37 6.11 0.63
CA ASN A 73 -9.97 6.93 -0.43
C ASN A 73 -10.43 6.07 -1.60
N LEU A 74 -9.61 5.11 -2.04
CA LEU A 74 -10.00 4.12 -3.05
C LEU A 74 -11.27 3.37 -2.64
N PHE A 75 -11.33 2.82 -1.41
CA PHE A 75 -12.49 2.06 -0.97
C PHE A 75 -13.74 2.94 -0.82
N THR A 76 -13.57 4.15 -0.27
CA THR A 76 -14.66 5.14 -0.15
C THR A 76 -15.25 5.44 -1.51
N PHE A 77 -14.41 5.72 -2.51
CA PHE A 77 -14.86 5.96 -3.87
C PHE A 77 -15.48 4.71 -4.52
N THR A 78 -14.83 3.55 -4.38
CA THR A 78 -15.31 2.29 -4.98
C THR A 78 -16.72 1.94 -4.48
N LEU A 79 -17.02 2.14 -3.20
CA LEU A 79 -18.37 1.93 -2.68
C LEU A 79 -19.40 2.96 -3.11
N ALA A 80 -18.97 4.20 -3.33
CA ALA A 80 -19.88 5.22 -3.84
C ALA A 80 -20.38 4.85 -5.24
N GLU A 81 -19.52 4.23 -6.07
CA GLU A 81 -19.89 3.77 -7.42
C GLU A 81 -20.51 2.36 -7.42
N HIS A 82 -20.05 1.46 -6.54
CA HIS A 82 -20.43 0.02 -6.48
C HIS A 82 -20.84 -0.39 -5.05
N PRO A 83 -21.99 0.09 -4.53
CA PRO A 83 -22.41 -0.19 -3.16
C PRO A 83 -22.67 -1.69 -2.88
N GLU A 84 -22.95 -2.49 -3.91
CA GLU A 84 -23.29 -3.90 -3.82
C GLU A 84 -22.15 -4.80 -3.35
N ILE A 85 -20.88 -4.36 -3.46
CA ILE A 85 -19.71 -5.19 -3.14
C ILE A 85 -19.57 -5.53 -1.64
N LEU A 86 -20.41 -4.93 -0.79
CA LEU A 86 -20.48 -5.18 0.65
C LEU A 86 -21.84 -5.69 1.13
N ASP A 87 -22.77 -5.99 0.23
CA ASP A 87 -24.16 -6.31 0.58
C ASP A 87 -24.33 -7.65 1.30
N ASP A 88 -23.37 -8.58 1.17
CA ASP A 88 -23.46 -9.93 1.74
C ASP A 88 -22.53 -10.16 2.95
N GLY A 89 -21.70 -9.17 3.31
CA GLY A 89 -20.74 -9.28 4.40
C GLY A 89 -19.64 -10.31 4.20
N THR A 90 -19.38 -10.73 2.96
CA THR A 90 -18.39 -11.78 2.65
C THR A 90 -16.98 -11.24 2.40
N THR A 91 -16.82 -9.92 2.35
CA THR A 91 -15.53 -9.26 2.13
C THR A 91 -14.99 -8.63 3.41
N GLN A 92 -13.72 -8.84 3.70
CA GLN A 92 -13.00 -8.16 4.78
C GLN A 92 -11.77 -7.43 4.24
N ILE A 93 -11.49 -6.24 4.78
CA ILE A 93 -10.32 -5.43 4.46
C ILE A 93 -9.32 -5.56 5.61
N ILE A 94 -8.10 -5.97 5.29
CA ILE A 94 -7.04 -6.18 6.27
C ILE A 94 -5.83 -5.37 5.82
N GLY A 95 -5.62 -4.21 6.44
CA GLY A 95 -4.37 -3.49 6.34
C GLY A 95 -3.24 -4.24 7.06
N ILE A 96 -2.07 -4.30 6.45
CA ILE A 96 -0.87 -4.88 7.08
C ILE A 96 -0.46 -3.96 8.23
N THR A 97 -0.42 -4.51 9.46
CA THR A 97 -0.14 -3.75 10.68
C THR A 97 1.31 -3.25 10.72
N ASP A 98 1.60 -2.28 11.60
CA ASP A 98 2.96 -1.80 11.86
C ASP A 98 3.91 -2.88 12.41
N GLU A 99 3.38 -3.91 13.06
CA GLU A 99 4.11 -5.11 13.48
C GLU A 99 4.61 -5.96 12.30
N HIS A 100 3.95 -5.90 11.15
CA HIS A 100 4.36 -6.66 9.98
C HIS A 100 5.05 -5.76 8.96
N TYR A 101 4.59 -4.52 8.84
CA TYR A 101 5.07 -3.54 7.90
C TYR A 101 4.99 -2.13 8.53
N PRO A 102 6.12 -1.58 9.01
CA PRO A 102 6.14 -0.29 9.70
C PRO A 102 5.88 0.92 8.82
N ALA A 103 5.96 0.78 7.49
CA ALA A 103 5.81 1.84 6.51
C ALA A 103 6.57 3.15 6.83
N ARG A 104 7.79 3.07 7.38
CA ARG A 104 8.61 4.26 7.66
C ARG A 104 9.41 4.70 6.45
N PHE A 105 9.35 6.00 6.19
CA PHE A 105 10.23 6.72 5.29
C PHE A 105 10.36 8.18 5.77
N PRO A 106 10.89 8.42 6.98
CA PRO A 106 10.95 9.78 7.52
C PRO A 106 11.92 10.62 6.70
N LEU A 107 11.41 11.68 6.09
CA LEU A 107 12.23 12.70 5.44
C LEU A 107 12.36 13.92 6.36
N PRO A 108 13.53 14.60 6.38
CA PRO A 108 13.66 15.88 7.05
C PRO A 108 12.66 16.89 6.46
N LYS A 109 11.83 17.51 7.29
CA LYS A 109 10.81 18.47 6.87
C LYS A 109 11.39 19.77 6.31
N SER A 110 12.65 20.06 6.61
CA SER A 110 13.38 21.18 6.04
C SER A 110 14.88 20.91 5.98
N VAL A 111 15.57 21.65 5.11
CA VAL A 111 17.05 21.63 5.03
C VAL A 111 17.72 22.08 6.33
N ALA A 112 17.03 22.85 7.18
CA ALA A 112 17.54 23.30 8.47
C ALA A 112 17.56 22.18 9.52
N ASP A 113 16.72 21.15 9.33
CA ASP A 113 16.60 19.99 10.23
C ASP A 113 17.60 18.87 9.88
N VAL A 114 18.35 19.03 8.78
CA VAL A 114 19.31 18.04 8.31
C VAL A 114 20.54 18.04 9.20
N THR A 115 20.59 17.07 10.12
CA THR A 115 21.78 16.75 10.93
C THR A 115 22.25 15.33 10.63
N PRO A 116 23.54 14.99 10.87
CA PRO A 116 24.01 13.62 10.71
C PRO A 116 23.22 12.60 11.54
N ALA A 117 22.79 12.97 12.75
CA ALA A 117 21.99 12.09 13.61
C ALA A 117 20.61 11.81 12.99
N VAL A 118 19.92 12.85 12.51
CA VAL A 118 18.60 12.73 11.84
C VAL A 118 18.71 11.87 10.58
N LEU A 119 19.78 12.03 9.79
CA LEU A 119 19.98 11.21 8.59
C LEU A 119 20.23 9.73 8.93
N VAL A 120 21.02 9.44 9.97
CA VAL A 120 21.28 8.06 10.42
C VAL A 120 20.01 7.40 10.94
N GLU A 121 19.26 8.10 11.80
CA GLU A 121 17.99 7.62 12.33
C GLU A 121 16.97 7.36 11.20
N SER A 122 16.85 8.30 10.25
CA SER A 122 15.94 8.15 9.12
C SER A 122 16.30 6.96 8.25
N ALA A 123 17.59 6.76 7.96
CA ALA A 123 18.07 5.60 7.22
C ALA A 123 17.79 4.28 7.96
N GLN A 124 17.93 4.24 9.29
CA GLN A 124 17.63 3.07 10.09
C GLN A 124 16.14 2.71 10.05
N LEU A 125 15.25 3.70 10.22
CA LEU A 125 13.80 3.49 10.19
C LEU A 125 13.32 3.04 8.81
N THR A 126 13.86 3.65 7.74
CA THR A 126 13.59 3.21 6.36
C THR A 126 14.09 1.79 6.12
N ALA A 127 15.30 1.47 6.56
CA ALA A 127 15.87 0.13 6.39
C ALA A 127 15.04 -0.93 7.13
N ASP A 128 14.62 -0.66 8.37
CA ASP A 128 13.75 -1.56 9.14
C ASP A 128 12.43 -1.82 8.39
N SER A 129 11.82 -0.76 7.85
CA SER A 129 10.54 -0.87 7.12
C SER A 129 10.64 -1.75 5.88
N VAL A 130 11.71 -1.56 5.10
CA VAL A 130 11.99 -2.36 3.90
C VAL A 130 12.35 -3.80 4.26
N ILE A 131 13.13 -4.02 5.33
CA ILE A 131 13.50 -5.37 5.74
C ILE A 131 12.27 -6.15 6.20
N ARG A 132 11.43 -5.53 7.05
CA ARG A 132 10.21 -6.17 7.56
C ARG A 132 9.18 -6.40 6.47
N SER A 133 9.10 -5.54 5.44
CA SER A 133 8.14 -5.74 4.35
C SER A 133 8.34 -7.07 3.63
N PHE A 134 9.58 -7.54 3.42
CA PHE A 134 9.83 -8.75 2.62
C PHE A 134 9.10 -10.01 3.10
N THR A 135 8.87 -10.14 4.40
CA THR A 135 8.13 -11.28 4.98
C THR A 135 6.83 -10.85 5.66
N GLY A 136 6.71 -9.58 6.04
CA GLY A 136 5.62 -9.07 6.87
C GLY A 136 4.24 -9.33 6.29
N GLY A 137 4.05 -9.13 4.98
CA GLY A 137 2.78 -9.41 4.33
C GLY A 137 2.34 -10.87 4.51
N GLN A 138 3.27 -11.82 4.34
CA GLN A 138 2.97 -13.26 4.49
C GLN A 138 2.72 -13.61 5.95
N THR A 139 3.54 -13.10 6.86
CA THR A 139 3.34 -13.31 8.30
C THR A 139 1.97 -12.78 8.75
N GLN A 140 1.54 -11.63 8.25
CA GLN A 140 0.21 -11.09 8.55
C GLN A 140 -0.93 -12.00 8.08
N VAL A 141 -0.81 -12.58 6.87
CA VAL A 141 -1.79 -13.55 6.34
C VAL A 141 -1.80 -14.81 7.22
N ASP A 142 -0.63 -15.38 7.49
CA ASP A 142 -0.49 -16.60 8.29
C ASP A 142 -1.09 -16.42 9.70
N ASP A 143 -0.76 -15.32 10.37
CA ASP A 143 -1.25 -15.01 11.72
C ASP A 143 -2.75 -14.76 11.74
N TRP A 144 -3.29 -14.09 10.73
CA TRP A 144 -4.73 -13.85 10.63
C TRP A 144 -5.50 -15.16 10.39
N GLU A 145 -5.05 -16.02 9.46
CA GLU A 145 -5.68 -17.31 9.20
C GLU A 145 -5.57 -18.25 10.41
N ALA A 146 -4.42 -18.26 11.09
CA ALA A 146 -4.23 -19.05 12.31
C ALA A 146 -5.15 -18.58 13.45
N THR A 147 -5.34 -17.26 13.59
CA THR A 147 -6.18 -16.67 14.64
C THR A 147 -7.66 -16.88 14.37
N THR A 148 -8.10 -16.75 13.12
CA THR A 148 -9.52 -16.83 12.74
C THR A 148 -9.97 -18.25 12.39
N GLY A 149 -9.03 -19.12 12.00
CA GLY A 149 -9.33 -20.41 11.38
C GLY A 149 -9.90 -20.31 9.96
N CYS A 150 -9.96 -19.10 9.40
CA CYS A 150 -10.51 -18.84 8.08
C CYS A 150 -9.46 -19.04 6.99
N ARG A 151 -9.92 -19.39 5.79
CA ARG A 151 -9.07 -19.62 4.62
C ARG A 151 -9.71 -19.07 3.34
N PRO A 152 -9.81 -17.73 3.21
CA PRO A 152 -10.51 -17.07 2.11
C PRO A 152 -9.66 -17.03 0.84
N ASP A 153 -10.27 -16.55 -0.25
CA ASP A 153 -9.56 -16.02 -1.39
C ASP A 153 -9.09 -14.57 -1.11
N TYR A 154 -8.09 -14.09 -1.84
CA TYR A 154 -7.46 -12.80 -1.59
C TYR A 154 -7.37 -11.91 -2.82
N ILE A 155 -7.55 -10.62 -2.60
CA ILE A 155 -7.10 -9.54 -3.48
C ILE A 155 -6.00 -8.78 -2.74
N THR A 156 -4.87 -8.51 -3.39
CA THR A 156 -3.84 -7.64 -2.79
C THR A 156 -3.98 -6.23 -3.36
N VAL A 157 -3.95 -5.23 -2.50
CA VAL A 157 -3.96 -3.80 -2.85
C VAL A 157 -2.74 -3.15 -2.22
N GLY A 158 -1.83 -2.59 -3.00
CA GLY A 158 -0.70 -1.82 -2.47
C GLY A 158 -0.61 -0.42 -3.05
N TYR A 159 -0.14 0.48 -2.19
CA TYR A 159 0.11 1.88 -2.53
C TYR A 159 1.56 2.22 -2.22
N SER A 160 2.31 2.75 -3.20
CA SER A 160 3.68 3.23 -2.99
C SER A 160 4.59 2.16 -2.36
N GLN A 161 5.21 2.42 -1.22
CA GLN A 161 6.01 1.46 -0.47
C GLN A 161 5.21 0.21 -0.02
N GLY A 162 3.88 0.31 0.10
CA GLY A 162 2.97 -0.78 0.43
C GLY A 162 2.91 -1.91 -0.60
N GLU A 163 3.55 -1.74 -1.75
CA GLU A 163 3.80 -2.81 -2.72
C GLU A 163 4.92 -3.77 -2.29
N LEU A 164 5.88 -3.33 -1.49
CA LEU A 164 7.02 -4.15 -1.06
C LEU A 164 6.64 -5.43 -0.29
N PRO A 165 5.61 -5.46 0.58
CA PRO A 165 5.22 -6.68 1.28
C PRO A 165 4.39 -7.67 0.45
N MET A 166 3.93 -7.29 -0.74
CA MET A 166 2.98 -8.09 -1.51
C MET A 166 3.59 -9.26 -2.30
N PRO A 167 4.79 -9.17 -2.91
CA PRO A 167 5.33 -10.20 -3.77
C PRO A 167 5.34 -11.64 -3.22
N GLY A 168 5.76 -11.82 -1.96
CA GLY A 168 5.78 -13.13 -1.32
C GLY A 168 4.38 -13.70 -1.16
N VAL A 169 3.47 -12.85 -0.66
CA VAL A 169 2.04 -13.16 -0.48
C VAL A 169 1.39 -13.55 -1.80
N GLN A 170 1.58 -12.74 -2.83
CA GLN A 170 0.98 -12.96 -4.14
C GLN A 170 1.46 -14.28 -4.74
N ARG A 171 2.77 -14.58 -4.65
CA ARG A 171 3.31 -15.87 -5.14
C ARG A 171 2.65 -17.05 -4.42
N ASP A 172 2.61 -17.01 -3.10
CA ASP A 172 2.18 -18.16 -2.30
C ASP A 172 0.66 -18.37 -2.42
N LEU A 173 -0.13 -17.31 -2.36
CA LEU A 173 -1.58 -17.37 -2.60
C LEU A 173 -1.94 -17.79 -4.03
N ALA A 174 -1.16 -17.35 -5.02
CA ALA A 174 -1.40 -17.79 -6.39
C ALA A 174 -1.04 -19.27 -6.61
N ALA A 175 0.03 -19.76 -5.98
CA ALA A 175 0.37 -21.19 -5.99
C ALA A 175 -0.72 -22.06 -5.34
N GLU A 176 -1.45 -21.50 -4.37
CA GLU A 176 -2.61 -22.12 -3.74
C GLU A 176 -3.92 -21.96 -4.54
N GLY A 177 -3.94 -21.17 -5.61
CA GLY A 177 -5.15 -20.85 -6.37
C GLY A 177 -6.11 -19.90 -5.66
N ARG A 178 -5.63 -19.14 -4.68
CA ARG A 178 -6.40 -18.26 -3.79
C ARG A 178 -6.18 -16.77 -4.07
N LEU A 179 -5.35 -16.41 -5.06
CA LEU A 179 -5.15 -15.02 -5.46
C LEU A 179 -6.11 -14.65 -6.61
N ARG A 180 -7.04 -13.74 -6.32
CA ARG A 180 -8.11 -13.28 -7.24
C ARG A 180 -7.70 -12.09 -8.08
N GLY A 181 -6.81 -11.25 -7.56
CA GLY A 181 -6.36 -10.05 -8.24
C GLY A 181 -5.24 -9.32 -7.52
N VAL A 182 -4.48 -8.55 -8.28
CA VAL A 182 -3.41 -7.67 -7.79
C VAL A 182 -3.68 -6.24 -8.26
N LEU A 183 -3.99 -5.35 -7.32
CA LEU A 183 -4.09 -3.92 -7.58
C LEU A 183 -2.88 -3.23 -6.97
N ALA A 184 -2.11 -2.55 -7.82
CA ALA A 184 -1.02 -1.69 -7.41
C ALA A 184 -1.29 -0.26 -7.89
N PHE A 185 -0.98 0.74 -7.07
CA PHE A 185 -0.99 2.13 -7.52
C PHE A 185 0.10 2.96 -6.85
N GLY A 186 0.57 4.00 -7.55
CA GLY A 186 1.79 4.72 -7.15
C GLY A 186 3.00 3.79 -7.05
N ASN A 187 3.04 2.72 -7.84
CA ASN A 187 3.99 1.63 -7.62
C ASN A 187 5.43 2.06 -7.98
N PRO A 188 6.40 2.12 -7.04
CA PRO A 188 7.80 2.43 -7.36
C PRO A 188 8.47 1.36 -8.24
N LEU A 189 7.86 0.18 -8.36
CA LEU A 189 8.31 -0.92 -9.20
C LEU A 189 7.66 -0.92 -10.60
N HIS A 190 6.86 0.09 -10.95
CA HIS A 190 6.06 0.16 -12.18
C HIS A 190 6.86 -0.12 -13.46
N HIS A 191 8.10 0.37 -13.52
CA HIS A 191 8.99 0.21 -14.69
C HIS A 191 9.99 -0.94 -14.57
N VAL A 192 10.04 -1.64 -13.44
CA VAL A 192 10.97 -2.75 -13.25
C VAL A 192 10.50 -3.94 -14.08
N PRO A 193 11.24 -4.36 -15.13
CA PRO A 193 10.80 -5.46 -15.98
C PRO A 193 10.69 -6.76 -15.15
N GLY A 194 9.49 -7.34 -15.13
CA GLY A 194 9.18 -8.52 -14.31
C GLY A 194 8.72 -8.22 -12.88
N ALA A 195 8.60 -6.95 -12.47
CA ALA A 195 7.89 -6.59 -11.24
C ALA A 195 6.37 -6.46 -11.44
N ARG A 196 5.90 -6.09 -12.65
CA ARG A 196 4.53 -6.42 -13.08
C ARG A 196 4.41 -7.92 -13.21
N GLY A 197 3.85 -8.56 -12.19
CA GLY A 197 3.88 -10.00 -12.03
C GLY A 197 5.25 -10.46 -11.55
N PHE A 198 5.59 -10.09 -10.31
CA PHE A 198 6.77 -10.56 -9.58
C PHE A 198 6.99 -12.06 -9.85
N PRO A 199 8.24 -12.54 -10.03
CA PRO A 199 8.52 -13.93 -10.39
C PRO A 199 7.75 -14.92 -9.52
N GLY A 200 6.76 -15.59 -10.11
CA GLY A 200 5.93 -16.59 -9.44
C GLY A 200 4.44 -16.28 -9.37
N VAL A 201 4.00 -15.05 -9.69
CA VAL A 201 2.56 -14.78 -9.93
C VAL A 201 2.18 -15.27 -11.34
N PRO A 202 1.27 -16.24 -11.50
CA PRO A 202 0.80 -16.71 -12.78
C PRO A 202 0.19 -15.58 -13.64
N ARG A 203 0.39 -15.64 -14.96
CA ARG A 203 -0.08 -14.60 -15.90
C ARG A 203 -1.60 -14.50 -16.00
N ASP A 204 -2.31 -15.53 -15.57
CA ASP A 204 -3.77 -15.63 -15.54
C ASP A 204 -4.39 -14.97 -14.30
N VAL A 205 -3.59 -14.62 -13.28
CA VAL A 205 -4.06 -13.75 -12.20
C VAL A 205 -4.27 -12.33 -12.75
N PRO A 206 -5.50 -11.78 -12.68
CA PRO A 206 -5.75 -10.41 -13.07
C PRO A 206 -4.88 -9.43 -12.28
N SER A 207 -4.27 -8.48 -12.98
CA SER A 207 -3.46 -7.44 -12.35
C SER A 207 -3.71 -6.08 -12.98
N LEU A 208 -3.74 -5.04 -12.15
CA LEU A 208 -3.85 -3.65 -12.55
C LEU A 208 -2.77 -2.86 -11.80
N ASP A 209 -1.91 -2.18 -12.55
CA ASP A 209 -0.85 -1.31 -12.04
C ASP A 209 -1.16 0.12 -12.54
N TYR A 210 -1.67 0.96 -11.64
CA TYR A 210 -2.20 2.28 -11.94
C TYR A 210 -1.23 3.39 -11.48
N CYS A 211 -0.84 4.22 -12.42
CA CYS A 211 -0.06 5.42 -12.17
C CYS A 211 -0.87 6.63 -12.60
N VAL A 212 -1.11 7.59 -11.69
CA VAL A 212 -1.70 8.88 -12.10
C VAL A 212 -0.68 9.69 -12.90
N PRO A 213 -1.11 10.51 -13.87
CA PRO A 213 -0.20 11.39 -14.59
C PRO A 213 0.62 12.26 -13.61
N ASP A 214 1.90 12.46 -13.91
CA ASP A 214 2.82 13.29 -13.13
C ASP A 214 3.23 12.72 -11.76
N ASP A 215 2.85 11.48 -11.44
CA ASP A 215 3.41 10.76 -10.29
C ASP A 215 4.83 10.27 -10.59
N VAL A 216 5.80 10.99 -10.06
CA VAL A 216 7.24 10.78 -10.24
C VAL A 216 7.75 9.42 -9.71
N VAL A 217 6.97 8.76 -8.85
CA VAL A 217 7.33 7.47 -8.25
C VAL A 217 7.12 6.33 -9.24
N CYS A 218 6.05 6.38 -10.04
CA CYS A 218 5.70 5.36 -11.02
C CYS A 218 5.78 5.82 -12.48
N ASP A 219 5.93 7.11 -12.73
CA ASP A 219 6.16 7.73 -14.03
C ASP A 219 7.50 8.48 -14.01
N THR A 220 8.53 7.83 -14.57
CA THR A 220 9.90 8.37 -14.60
C THR A 220 10.16 9.33 -15.77
N ASP A 221 9.13 9.83 -16.44
CA ASP A 221 9.28 10.79 -17.53
C ASP A 221 9.96 12.10 -17.09
N VAL A 222 10.62 12.76 -18.05
CA VAL A 222 11.40 13.99 -17.83
C VAL A 222 10.57 15.11 -17.20
N ARG A 223 9.26 15.14 -17.46
CA ARG A 223 8.32 16.09 -16.85
C ARG A 223 8.13 15.81 -15.36
N SER A 224 7.90 14.56 -14.99
CA SER A 224 7.73 14.08 -13.62
C SER A 224 9.02 14.30 -12.81
N ALA A 225 10.19 13.96 -13.37
CA ALA A 225 11.48 14.26 -12.76
C ALA A 225 11.74 15.77 -12.56
N PHE A 226 11.25 16.63 -13.47
CA PHE A 226 11.35 18.08 -13.33
C PHE A 226 10.41 18.63 -12.25
N LEU A 227 9.19 18.09 -12.12
CA LEU A 227 8.22 18.47 -11.08
C LEU A 227 8.71 18.07 -9.69
N ALA A 228 9.24 16.84 -9.51
CA ALA A 228 9.87 16.41 -8.25
C ALA A 228 11.02 17.31 -7.77
N LEU A 229 11.72 17.96 -8.71
CA LEU A 229 12.85 18.85 -8.41
C LEU A 229 12.44 20.30 -8.17
N THR A 230 11.22 20.67 -8.54
CA THR A 230 10.77 22.07 -8.53
C THR A 230 9.59 22.33 -7.60
N ASP A 231 8.90 21.30 -7.11
CA ASP A 231 7.85 21.43 -6.11
C ASP A 231 8.46 21.42 -4.69
N PRO A 232 8.39 22.55 -3.95
CA PRO A 232 8.96 22.65 -2.62
C PRO A 232 8.06 22.08 -1.52
N GLU A 233 6.81 21.73 -1.83
CA GLU A 233 5.82 21.21 -0.87
C GLU A 233 5.01 20.08 -1.53
N ASP A 234 4.86 18.97 -0.82
CA ASP A 234 4.04 17.78 -1.16
C ASP A 234 4.60 16.81 -2.23
N GLU A 235 4.30 15.51 -2.08
CA GLU A 235 4.77 14.42 -2.96
C GLU A 235 4.15 14.49 -4.39
N GLY A 236 3.63 15.67 -4.79
CA GLY A 236 2.94 15.92 -6.05
C GLY A 236 1.71 15.04 -6.22
N ALA A 237 1.44 14.61 -7.46
CA ALA A 237 0.32 13.72 -7.76
C ALA A 237 0.38 12.38 -7.00
N HIS A 238 1.55 11.99 -6.47
CA HIS A 238 1.70 10.79 -5.65
C HIS A 238 0.88 10.86 -4.36
N ALA A 239 0.79 12.02 -3.70
CA ALA A 239 0.10 12.14 -2.41
C ALA A 239 -1.42 11.99 -2.48
N TYR A 240 -2.02 12.19 -3.66
CA TYR A 240 -3.45 12.49 -3.79
C TYR A 240 -4.27 11.42 -4.52
N TYR A 241 -3.78 10.16 -4.55
CA TYR A 241 -4.54 9.06 -5.16
C TYR A 241 -5.95 8.96 -4.57
N PHE A 242 -6.94 9.04 -5.47
CA PHE A 242 -8.37 8.93 -5.19
C PHE A 242 -8.97 9.99 -4.24
N GLU A 243 -8.24 11.02 -3.82
CA GLU A 243 -8.80 12.06 -2.94
C GLU A 243 -9.97 12.80 -3.61
N ASP A 244 -9.74 13.33 -4.82
CA ASP A 244 -10.79 13.98 -5.61
C ASP A 244 -11.93 13.01 -5.94
N ALA A 245 -11.61 11.74 -6.19
CA ALA A 245 -12.60 10.71 -6.48
C ALA A 245 -13.52 10.44 -5.28
N ALA A 246 -12.95 10.30 -4.08
CA ALA A 246 -13.68 10.17 -2.82
C ALA A 246 -14.51 11.42 -2.51
N ALA A 247 -14.05 12.60 -2.93
CA ALA A 247 -14.79 13.86 -2.87
C ALA A 247 -15.87 14.03 -3.97
N GLY A 248 -16.04 13.04 -4.85
CA GLY A 248 -17.09 13.02 -5.88
C GLY A 248 -16.69 13.61 -7.24
N SER A 249 -15.40 13.83 -7.48
CA SER A 249 -14.83 14.33 -8.74
C SER A 249 -13.84 13.34 -9.38
N PRO A 250 -14.24 12.08 -9.67
CA PRO A 250 -13.31 11.06 -10.15
C PRO A 250 -12.86 11.30 -11.60
N SER A 251 -11.59 10.98 -11.87
CA SER A 251 -11.08 10.84 -13.22
C SER A 251 -11.57 9.56 -13.89
N ALA A 252 -11.36 9.43 -15.21
CA ALA A 252 -11.59 8.17 -15.90
C ALA A 252 -10.64 7.05 -15.42
N GLY A 253 -9.47 7.41 -14.89
CA GLY A 253 -8.52 6.47 -14.31
C GLY A 253 -9.05 5.86 -13.02
N ASP A 254 -9.60 6.71 -12.13
CA ASP A 254 -10.19 6.30 -10.86
C ASP A 254 -11.36 5.34 -11.09
N ARG A 255 -12.28 5.71 -12.00
CA ARG A 255 -13.42 4.85 -12.36
C ARG A 255 -12.98 3.48 -12.85
N ARG A 256 -11.97 3.42 -13.73
CA ARG A 256 -11.43 2.14 -14.21
C ARG A 256 -10.93 1.27 -13.06
N VAL A 257 -10.22 1.85 -12.10
CA VAL A 257 -9.71 1.12 -10.93
C VAL A 257 -10.85 0.60 -10.05
N ALA A 258 -11.82 1.46 -9.72
CA ALA A 258 -13.00 1.07 -8.95
C ALA A 258 -13.80 -0.05 -9.62
N ASP A 259 -14.11 0.09 -10.92
CA ASP A 259 -14.82 -0.94 -11.70
C ASP A 259 -14.05 -2.27 -11.71
N THR A 260 -12.72 -2.22 -11.82
CA THR A 260 -11.87 -3.41 -11.83
C THR A 260 -11.88 -4.11 -10.48
N LEU A 261 -11.76 -3.35 -9.40
CA LEU A 261 -11.77 -3.89 -8.04
C LEU A 261 -13.13 -4.50 -7.70
N ALA A 262 -14.23 -3.83 -8.07
CA ALA A 262 -15.59 -4.33 -7.86
C ALA A 262 -15.85 -5.64 -8.62
N ASP A 263 -15.38 -5.75 -9.86
CA ASP A 263 -15.46 -6.99 -10.64
C ASP A 263 -14.67 -8.13 -9.97
N TRP A 264 -13.50 -7.87 -9.38
CA TRP A 264 -12.74 -8.92 -8.69
C TRP A 264 -13.40 -9.39 -7.39
N ILE A 265 -14.01 -8.47 -6.62
CA ILE A 265 -14.72 -8.80 -5.38
C ILE A 265 -15.97 -9.63 -5.67
N SER A 266 -16.64 -9.39 -6.80
CA SER A 266 -17.93 -10.02 -7.13
C SER A 266 -17.85 -11.42 -7.75
N ARG A 267 -16.63 -11.96 -7.95
CA ARG A 267 -16.40 -13.24 -8.66
C ARG A 267 -16.31 -14.45 -7.74
#